data_AF-M2B219-F1
#
_entry.id   AF-M2B219-F1
#
_cell.length_a   1.000
_cell.length_b   1.000
_cell.length_c   1.000
_cell.angle_alpha   90.00
_cell.angle_beta   90.00
_cell.angle_gamma   90.00
#
_symmetry.space_group_name_H-M   'P 1'
#
loop_
_entity.id
_entity.type
_entity.pdbx_description
1 polymer ?
#
loop_
_entity_poly.entity_id
_entity_poly.type
_entity_poly.pdbx_seq_one_letter_code
_entity_poly.pdbx_strand_id
1 'polypeptide(L)'
;MELKDIGENYIFKTRIDLKNLEGNEDDYLVLRELNMQEMHGLDKREGEEALNKNLKYLENLFKDCLVEHSFTKEGEPASKVEVYNELKKTGSLFMEILGTWLGSLPFSERLRKEKSKQ
;
A
#
# COMPACT_ATOMS: atom_id res chain seq x y z
N MET A 1 7.16 24.92 -10.35
CA MET A 1 6.96 23.47 -10.12
C MET A 1 7.90 22.76 -11.05
N GLU A 2 8.88 22.10 -10.48
CA GLU A 2 9.94 21.37 -11.15
C GLU A 2 9.47 19.95 -11.50
N LEU A 3 10.13 19.29 -12.46
CA LEU A 3 9.79 17.91 -12.86
C LEU A 3 9.85 16.92 -11.67
N LYS A 4 10.81 17.14 -10.75
CA LYS A 4 10.94 16.38 -9.50
C LYS A 4 9.72 16.54 -8.59
N ASP A 5 9.08 17.71 -8.62
CA ASP A 5 7.91 18.02 -7.79
C ASP A 5 6.67 17.24 -8.27
N ILE A 6 6.67 16.72 -9.50
CA ILE A 6 5.58 15.89 -10.03
C ILE A 6 5.54 14.54 -9.29
N GLY A 7 6.70 13.89 -9.14
CA GLY A 7 6.81 12.61 -8.44
C GLY A 7 6.44 12.71 -6.96
N GLU A 8 6.71 13.86 -6.32
CA GLU A 8 6.44 14.04 -4.90
C GLU A 8 4.99 14.47 -4.62
N ASN A 9 4.38 15.29 -5.50
CA ASN A 9 3.08 15.92 -5.26
C ASN A 9 1.91 15.27 -6.02
N TYR A 10 2.16 14.53 -7.10
CA TYR A 10 1.10 13.98 -7.96
C TYR A 10 1.06 12.45 -7.99
N ILE A 11 2.00 11.77 -7.34
CA ILE A 11 1.90 10.34 -7.11
C ILE A 11 0.86 10.10 -6.02
N PHE A 12 -0.20 9.39 -6.36
CA PHE A 12 -1.23 9.01 -5.41
C PHE A 12 -0.65 8.11 -4.31
N LYS A 13 -1.06 8.32 -3.07
CA LYS A 13 -0.60 7.58 -1.89
C LYS A 13 -1.77 6.99 -1.12
N THR A 14 -1.67 5.71 -0.78
CA THR A 14 -2.60 5.01 0.10
C THR A 14 -1.98 4.92 1.48
N ARG A 15 -2.53 5.68 2.42
CA ARG A 15 -2.25 5.53 3.85
C ARG A 15 -3.10 4.40 4.42
N ILE A 16 -2.48 3.50 5.16
CA ILE A 16 -3.12 2.42 5.89
C ILE A 16 -2.75 2.60 7.36
N ASP A 17 -3.73 3.00 8.17
CA ASP A 17 -3.58 3.08 9.62
C ASP A 17 -3.79 1.69 10.23
N LEU A 18 -2.88 1.25 11.09
CA LEU A 18 -2.85 -0.10 11.68
C LEU A 18 -3.48 -0.14 13.08
N LYS A 19 -4.37 0.82 13.37
CA LYS A 19 -5.08 0.94 14.65
C LYS A 19 -5.86 -0.35 14.89
N ASN A 20 -5.35 -1.22 15.77
CA ASN A 20 -6.00 -2.37 16.42
C ASN A 20 -5.00 -3.30 17.16
N LEU A 21 -3.69 -3.02 17.13
CA LEU A 21 -2.72 -3.70 17.99
C LEU A 21 -2.60 -2.90 19.28
N GLU A 22 -2.94 -3.53 20.41
CA GLU A 22 -3.03 -2.91 21.75
C GLU A 22 -1.88 -1.92 22.03
N GLY A 23 -2.18 -0.62 21.96
CA GLY A 23 -1.34 0.43 22.56
C GLY A 23 -0.78 1.53 21.65
N ASN A 24 -0.83 1.42 20.32
CA ASN A 24 -0.35 2.49 19.43
C ASN A 24 -1.45 3.00 18.50
N GLU A 25 -1.97 4.20 18.79
CA GLU A 25 -2.99 4.87 17.96
C GLU A 25 -2.42 5.47 16.66
N ASP A 26 -1.10 5.40 16.47
CA ASP A 26 -0.35 6.16 15.46
C ASP A 26 0.45 5.28 14.50
N ASP A 27 0.31 3.95 14.54
CA ASP A 27 1.05 3.11 13.59
C ASP A 27 0.42 3.12 12.20
N TYR A 28 1.25 3.42 11.19
CA TYR A 28 0.80 3.57 9.81
C TYR A 28 1.87 3.19 8.80
N LEU A 29 1.40 2.97 7.58
CA LEU A 29 2.25 2.92 6.38
C LEU A 29 1.58 3.65 5.23
N VAL A 30 2.40 4.14 4.30
CA VAL A 30 1.96 4.84 3.10
C VAL A 30 2.59 4.18 1.88
N LEU A 31 1.74 3.68 0.99
CA LEU A 31 2.15 3.06 -0.28
C LEU A 31 1.79 3.99 -1.44
N ARG A 32 2.72 4.26 -2.35
CA ARG A 32 2.36 4.90 -3.62
C ARG A 32 1.47 4.00 -4.47
N GLU A 33 0.76 4.59 -5.42
CA GLU A 33 0.12 3.85 -6.49
C GLU A 33 1.14 3.10 -7.37
N LEU A 34 0.64 2.13 -8.11
CA LEU A 34 1.40 1.45 -9.15
C LEU A 34 1.53 2.38 -10.36
N ASN A 35 2.72 2.41 -10.95
CA ASN A 35 2.90 3.05 -12.25
C ASN A 35 2.24 2.20 -13.36
N MET A 36 2.17 2.75 -14.58
CA MET A 36 1.54 2.05 -15.72
C MET A 36 2.12 0.65 -15.98
N GLN A 37 3.43 0.47 -15.88
CA GLN A 37 4.07 -0.84 -16.11
C GLN A 37 3.71 -1.85 -15.01
N GLU A 38 3.70 -1.40 -13.76
CA GLU A 38 3.29 -2.22 -12.61
C GLU A 38 1.80 -2.58 -12.69
N MET A 39 0.94 -1.65 -13.09
CA MET A 39 -0.50 -1.90 -13.29
C MET A 39 -0.79 -2.96 -14.35
N HIS A 40 0.06 -3.12 -15.36
CA HIS A 40 -0.08 -4.18 -16.37
C HIS A 40 0.19 -5.58 -15.81
N GLY A 41 0.89 -5.70 -14.68
CA GLY A 41 1.12 -6.99 -14.02
C GLY A 41 -0.08 -7.53 -13.24
N LEU A 42 -1.11 -6.70 -13.02
CA LEU A 42 -2.33 -7.14 -12.33
C LEU A 42 -3.21 -8.00 -13.26
N ASP A 43 -3.66 -9.11 -12.70
CA ASP A 43 -4.71 -9.94 -13.26
C ASP A 43 -6.07 -9.23 -13.11
N LYS A 44 -6.68 -8.89 -14.24
CA LYS A 44 -7.96 -8.17 -14.30
C LYS A 44 -9.19 -9.09 -14.22
N ARG A 45 -8.97 -10.40 -14.13
CA ARG A 45 -10.05 -11.38 -13.98
C ARG A 45 -10.59 -11.32 -12.55
N GLU A 46 -11.85 -11.72 -12.38
CA GLU A 46 -12.46 -11.86 -11.07
C GLU A 46 -12.24 -13.28 -10.52
N GLY A 47 -12.34 -13.42 -9.19
CA GLY A 47 -12.25 -14.70 -8.50
C GLY A 47 -10.98 -14.87 -7.65
N GLU A 48 -10.98 -15.91 -6.83
CA GLU A 48 -9.95 -16.17 -5.81
C GLU A 48 -8.56 -16.37 -6.40
N GLU A 49 -8.45 -17.05 -7.55
CA GLU A 49 -7.17 -17.28 -8.21
C GLU A 49 -6.50 -15.96 -8.66
N ALA A 50 -7.29 -15.06 -9.26
CA ALA A 50 -6.82 -13.76 -9.70
C ALA A 50 -6.45 -12.88 -8.50
N LEU A 51 -7.26 -12.92 -7.44
CA LEU A 51 -6.97 -12.23 -6.17
C LEU A 51 -5.62 -12.70 -5.59
N ASN A 52 -5.42 -14.01 -5.44
CA ASN A 52 -4.18 -14.58 -4.90
C ASN A 52 -2.95 -14.23 -5.75
N LYS A 53 -3.10 -14.23 -7.08
CA LYS A 53 -2.04 -13.79 -8.00
C LYS A 53 -1.69 -12.31 -7.80
N ASN A 54 -2.71 -11.45 -7.68
CA ASN A 54 -2.52 -10.02 -7.47
C ASN A 54 -1.87 -9.73 -6.12
N LEU A 55 -2.29 -10.38 -5.04
CA LEU A 55 -1.68 -10.21 -3.72
C LEU A 55 -0.20 -10.60 -3.73
N LYS A 56 0.15 -11.73 -4.35
CA LYS A 56 1.55 -12.14 -4.51
C LYS A 56 2.35 -11.19 -5.39
N TYR A 57 1.74 -10.62 -6.42
CA TYR A 57 2.39 -9.62 -7.26
C TYR A 57 2.68 -8.33 -6.47
N LEU A 58 1.70 -7.83 -5.72
CA LEU A 58 1.85 -6.66 -4.86
C LEU A 58 2.85 -6.87 -3.72
N GLU A 59 2.90 -8.06 -3.13
CA GLU A 59 3.93 -8.41 -2.14
C GLU A 59 5.35 -8.12 -2.67
N ASN A 60 5.63 -8.48 -3.93
CA ASN A 60 6.95 -8.25 -4.53
C ASN A 60 7.25 -6.77 -4.76
N LEU A 61 6.22 -5.95 -5.02
CA LEU A 61 6.34 -4.51 -5.25
C LEU A 61 6.32 -3.68 -3.96
N PHE A 62 5.93 -4.29 -2.84
CA PHE A 62 5.63 -3.59 -1.60
C PHE A 62 6.76 -2.67 -1.14
N LYS A 63 8.00 -3.17 -1.11
CA LYS A 63 9.18 -2.41 -0.65
C LYS A 63 9.43 -1.15 -1.49
N ASP A 64 9.25 -1.26 -2.79
CA ASP A 64 9.50 -0.17 -3.74
C ASP A 64 8.35 0.84 -3.75
N CYS A 65 7.17 0.40 -3.32
CA CYS A 65 5.99 1.24 -3.20
C CYS A 65 5.81 1.85 -1.82
N LEU A 66 6.47 1.32 -0.78
CA LEU A 66 6.45 1.90 0.57
C LEU A 66 7.21 3.23 0.55
N VAL A 67 6.53 4.34 0.80
CA VAL A 67 7.13 5.69 0.76
C VAL A 67 7.26 6.31 2.15
N GLU A 68 6.46 5.89 3.12
CA GLU A 68 6.46 6.42 4.49
C GLU A 68 5.88 5.38 5.47
N HIS A 69 6.31 5.40 6.73
CA HIS A 69 5.76 4.58 7.82
C HIS A 69 6.17 5.12 9.20
N SER A 70 5.47 4.70 10.25
CA SER A 70 5.77 5.05 11.65
C SER A 70 6.87 4.20 12.31
N PHE A 71 7.20 3.04 11.75
CA PHE A 71 8.02 2.04 12.44
C PHE A 71 9.48 2.46 12.68
N THR A 72 9.97 2.16 13.88
CA THR A 72 11.35 2.40 14.31
C THR A 72 12.07 1.11 14.70
N LYS A 73 13.39 1.09 14.59
CA LYS A 73 14.29 0.07 15.14
C LYS A 73 15.28 0.76 16.07
N GLU A 74 15.27 0.39 17.35
CA GLU A 74 16.18 0.95 18.37
C GLU A 74 16.10 2.48 18.49
N GLY A 75 14.91 3.07 18.26
CA GLY A 75 14.68 4.51 18.33
C GLY A 75 14.91 5.27 17.02
N GLU A 76 15.48 4.61 16.00
CA GLU A 76 15.72 5.19 14.68
C GLU A 76 14.66 4.72 13.66
N PRO A 77 14.33 5.51 12.61
CA PRO A 77 13.42 5.06 11.55
C PRO A 77 13.89 3.74 10.93
N ALA A 78 13.02 2.73 10.93
CA ALA A 78 13.34 1.43 10.32
C ALA A 78 13.49 1.57 8.80
N SER A 79 14.30 0.73 8.18
CA SER A 79 14.35 0.69 6.71
C SER A 79 13.11 0.01 6.13
N LYS A 80 12.75 0.36 4.88
CA LYS A 80 11.65 -0.30 4.15
C LYS A 80 11.79 -1.82 4.08
N VAL A 81 13.02 -2.31 4.01
CA VAL A 81 13.33 -3.75 3.95
C VAL A 81 13.00 -4.42 5.29
N GLU A 82 13.36 -3.78 6.41
CA GLU A 82 13.06 -4.29 7.74
C GLU A 82 11.56 -4.29 8.00
N VAL A 83 10.87 -3.19 7.68
CA VAL A 83 9.41 -3.11 7.80
C VAL A 83 8.73 -4.21 6.99
N TYR A 84 9.13 -4.40 5.73
CA TYR A 84 8.60 -5.48 4.90
C TYR A 84 8.85 -6.87 5.52
N ASN A 85 10.07 -7.13 5.99
CA ASN A 85 10.43 -8.43 6.56
C ASN A 85 9.65 -8.73 7.85
N GLU A 86 9.41 -7.73 8.70
CA GLU A 86 8.60 -7.90 9.91
C GLU A 86 7.11 -8.06 9.59
N LEU A 87 6.55 -7.18 8.74
CA LEU A 87 5.15 -7.29 8.32
C LEU A 87 4.87 -8.65 7.67
N LYS A 88 5.75 -9.13 6.79
CA LYS A 88 5.58 -10.44 6.12
C LYS A 88 5.45 -11.61 7.10
N LYS A 89 6.01 -11.53 8.31
CA LYS A 89 5.86 -12.58 9.34
C LYS A 89 4.46 -12.62 9.97
N THR A 90 3.71 -11.52 9.91
CA THR A 90 2.39 -11.38 10.56
C THR A 90 1.27 -12.12 9.81
N GLY A 91 1.52 -12.64 8.60
CA GLY A 91 0.58 -13.47 7.85
C GLY A 91 -0.71 -12.75 7.47
N SER A 92 -1.72 -12.78 8.35
CA SER A 92 -3.03 -12.18 8.12
C SER A 92 -2.98 -10.65 7.96
N LEU A 93 -2.28 -9.95 8.85
CA LEU A 93 -2.17 -8.49 8.79
C LEU A 93 -1.52 -8.04 7.47
N PHE A 94 -0.45 -8.71 7.04
CA PHE A 94 0.19 -8.36 5.79
C PHE A 94 -0.71 -8.61 4.58
N MET A 95 -1.49 -9.68 4.60
CA MET A 95 -2.50 -9.95 3.57
C MET A 95 -3.61 -8.88 3.55
N GLU A 96 -4.05 -8.41 4.72
CA GLU A 96 -5.03 -7.32 4.84
C GLU A 96 -4.47 -5.99 4.30
N ILE A 97 -3.20 -5.69 4.57
CA ILE A 97 -2.51 -4.52 4.02
C ILE A 97 -2.48 -4.59 2.48
N LEU A 98 -2.07 -5.73 1.92
CA LEU A 98 -2.01 -5.93 0.46
C LEU A 98 -3.39 -5.88 -0.19
N GLY A 99 -4.41 -6.47 0.45
CA GLY A 99 -5.79 -6.42 -0.01
C GLY A 99 -6.37 -5.01 0.02
N THR A 100 -6.11 -4.27 1.10
CA THR A 100 -6.46 -2.86 1.21
C THR A 100 -5.80 -2.06 0.10
N TRP A 101 -4.50 -2.27 -0.13
CA TRP A 101 -3.77 -1.58 -1.20
C TRP A 101 -4.34 -1.92 -2.59
N LEU A 102 -4.60 -3.19 -2.89
CA LEU A 102 -5.20 -3.63 -4.16
C LEU A 102 -6.56 -2.95 -4.42
N GLY A 103 -7.46 -2.99 -3.43
CA GLY A 103 -8.78 -2.35 -3.53
C GLY A 103 -8.73 -0.83 -3.66
N SER A 104 -7.56 -0.25 -3.40
CA SER A 104 -7.30 1.18 -3.46
C SER A 104 -6.74 1.63 -4.82
N LEU A 105 -6.19 0.73 -5.63
CA LEU A 105 -5.54 1.06 -6.92
C LEU A 105 -6.47 1.64 -8.00
N PRO A 106 -7.78 1.28 -8.09
CA PRO A 106 -8.63 1.92 -9.08
C PRO A 106 -8.91 3.38 -8.69
N PHE A 107 -8.25 4.32 -9.37
CA PHE A 107 -8.55 5.76 -9.26
C PHE A 107 -10.06 6.06 -9.48
N SER A 108 -10.71 5.29 -10.36
CA SER A 108 -12.14 5.42 -10.71
C SER A 108 -13.10 4.99 -9.59
N GLU A 109 -12.74 4.02 -8.76
CA GLU A 109 -13.59 3.58 -7.63
C GLU A 109 -13.64 4.65 -6.52
N ARG A 110 -12.57 5.44 -6.36
CA ARG A 110 -12.50 6.51 -5.37
C ARG A 110 -13.29 7.75 -5.76
N LEU A 111 -13.22 8.17 -7.03
CA LEU A 111 -14.06 9.26 -7.55
C LEU A 111 -15.57 8.94 -7.42
N ARG A 112 -15.95 7.66 -7.51
CA ARG A 112 -17.32 7.21 -7.25
C ARG A 112 -17.71 7.33 -5.78
N LYS A 113 -16.84 6.97 -4.84
CA LYS A 113 -17.10 7.09 -3.39
C LYS A 113 -17.23 8.55 -2.93
N GLU A 114 -16.52 9.50 -3.54
CA GLU A 114 -16.69 10.93 -3.22
C GLU A 114 -17.99 11.51 -3.77
N LYS A 115 -18.43 11.08 -4.96
CA LYS A 115 -19.72 11.52 -5.54
C LYS A 115 -20.95 10.98 -4.81
N SER A 116 -20.85 9.81 -4.18
CA SER A 116 -21.98 9.23 -3.41
C SER A 116 -22.15 9.81 -2.00
N LYS A 117 -21.30 10.76 -1.59
CA LYS A 117 -21.39 11.47 -0.30
C LYS A 117 -21.87 12.92 -0.45
N GLN A 118 -22.30 13.32 -1.65
CA GLN A 118 -23.03 14.57 -1.93
C GLN A 118 -24.49 14.27 -2.20
#